data_AF-A0A7C9D8B8-F1
#
_entry.id   AF-A0A7C9D8B8-F1
#
_cell.length_a   1.000
_cell.length_b   1.000
_cell.length_c   1.000
_cell.angle_alpha   90.00
_cell.angle_beta   90.00
_cell.angle_gamma   90.00
#
_symmetry.space_group_name_H-M   'P 1'
#
loop_
_entity.id
_entity.type
_entity.pdbx_description
1 polymer ?
#
loop_
_entity_poly.entity_id
_entity_poly.type
_entity_poly.pdbx_seq_one_letter_code
_entity_poly.pdbx_strand_id
1 'polypeptide(L)'
;SSPHHVSKPGFRYSIRAVQGASTVEPAVAPKKDSEKQSDSDQNWKIKMLYDGDCPLCMKEVNMLRERNKEYGTIKFVDISSDDYSPEENQGLDYKTVMGRIHAILSDGTVVTDV
;
A
#
# COMPACT_ATOMS: atom_id res chain seq x y z
N SER A 1 9.03 -12.58 -37.33
CA SER A 1 7.74 -12.04 -37.77
C SER A 1 6.66 -12.48 -36.81
N SER A 2 5.98 -11.52 -36.18
CA SER A 2 4.71 -11.74 -35.48
C SER A 2 3.64 -12.30 -36.44
N PRO A 3 2.48 -12.75 -35.91
CA PRO A 3 1.37 -11.80 -35.92
C PRO A 3 0.53 -11.76 -34.64
N HIS A 4 -0.04 -10.57 -34.46
CA HIS A 4 -1.08 -10.20 -33.51
C HIS A 4 -2.42 -10.85 -33.86
N HIS A 5 -3.24 -11.25 -32.87
CA HIS A 5 -4.58 -10.66 -32.74
C HIS A 5 -5.27 -10.95 -31.40
N VAL A 6 -5.90 -9.88 -30.94
CA VAL A 6 -6.84 -9.68 -29.83
C VAL A 6 -8.14 -10.48 -30.03
N SER A 7 -8.76 -10.97 -28.94
CA SER A 7 -10.20 -10.78 -28.62
C SER A 7 -10.66 -11.66 -27.43
N LYS A 8 -11.06 -11.01 -26.32
CA LYS A 8 -12.10 -11.49 -25.38
C LYS A 8 -13.48 -11.12 -25.99
N PRO A 9 -14.67 -11.60 -25.55
CA PRO A 9 -14.99 -12.20 -24.24
C PRO A 9 -16.04 -13.35 -24.28
N GLY A 10 -16.38 -13.91 -23.11
CA GLY A 10 -17.56 -14.78 -23.02
C GLY A 10 -17.76 -15.46 -21.67
N PHE A 11 -17.86 -14.70 -20.57
CA PHE A 11 -18.32 -15.26 -19.30
C PHE A 11 -19.85 -15.29 -19.29
N ARG A 12 -20.41 -16.51 -19.29
CA ARG A 12 -21.84 -16.74 -19.08
C ARG A 12 -22.07 -17.03 -17.60
N TYR A 13 -22.75 -16.13 -16.91
CA TYR A 13 -23.48 -16.49 -15.69
C TYR A 13 -24.94 -16.10 -15.85
N SER A 14 -25.82 -17.08 -15.69
CA SER A 14 -27.23 -16.86 -15.41
C SER A 14 -27.48 -17.25 -13.96
N ILE A 15 -27.86 -16.29 -13.13
CA ILE A 15 -28.55 -16.56 -11.87
C ILE A 15 -29.78 -15.64 -11.84
N ARG A 16 -30.94 -16.26 -11.59
CA ARG A 16 -32.27 -15.65 -11.62
C ARG A 16 -32.45 -14.65 -10.47
N ALA A 17 -33.14 -13.55 -10.77
CA ALA A 17 -33.56 -12.54 -9.82
C ALA A 17 -34.73 -13.02 -8.95
N VAL A 18 -34.71 -12.66 -7.67
CA VAL A 18 -35.92 -12.50 -6.86
C VAL A 18 -36.12 -11.01 -6.61
N GLN A 19 -37.30 -10.51 -6.98
CA GLN A 19 -37.71 -9.11 -6.86
C GLN A 19 -38.33 -8.85 -5.47
N GLY A 20 -37.95 -7.73 -4.86
CA GLY A 20 -38.61 -7.12 -3.71
C GLY A 20 -38.10 -5.69 -3.54
N ALA A 21 -38.98 -4.70 -3.76
CA ALA A 21 -38.66 -3.29 -3.97
C ALA A 21 -38.27 -2.52 -2.69
N SER A 22 -37.34 -1.57 -2.80
CA SER A 22 -37.61 -0.11 -2.72
C SER A 22 -36.32 0.68 -2.40
N THR A 23 -35.87 1.44 -3.40
CA THR A 23 -35.22 2.78 -3.31
C THR A 23 -34.34 3.11 -2.09
N VAL A 24 -33.01 3.04 -2.22
CA VAL A 24 -32.10 4.14 -2.62
C VAL A 24 -30.65 3.59 -2.78
N GLU A 25 -29.97 3.99 -3.85
CA GLU A 25 -28.58 3.65 -4.26
C GLU A 25 -27.54 4.66 -3.67
N PRO A 26 -26.20 4.46 -3.82
CA PRO A 26 -25.44 3.24 -4.14
C PRO A 26 -24.12 3.07 -3.34
N ALA A 27 -23.45 1.93 -3.61
CA ALA A 27 -21.99 1.71 -3.60
C ALA A 27 -21.28 1.47 -2.25
N VAL A 28 -20.46 0.44 -2.01
CA VAL A 28 -19.86 -0.61 -2.85
C VAL A 28 -19.51 -1.80 -1.94
N ALA A 29 -19.81 -3.01 -2.41
CA ALA A 29 -19.45 -4.29 -1.81
C ALA A 29 -17.95 -4.64 -2.03
N PRO A 30 -17.40 -5.62 -1.28
CA PRO A 30 -15.96 -5.88 -1.20
C PRO A 30 -15.44 -6.58 -2.46
N LYS A 31 -14.30 -6.13 -2.98
CA LYS A 31 -13.50 -6.80 -4.03
C LYS A 31 -12.03 -6.53 -3.69
N LYS A 32 -11.28 -7.50 -3.16
CA LYS A 32 -10.63 -8.62 -3.85
C LYS A 32 -9.53 -8.14 -4.80
N ASP A 33 -8.33 -8.66 -4.53
CA ASP A 33 -7.11 -8.62 -5.34
C ASP A 33 -6.40 -7.26 -5.38
N SER A 34 -5.77 -6.88 -4.26
CA SER A 34 -4.68 -5.89 -4.23
C SER A 34 -3.42 -6.49 -4.85
N GLU A 35 -3.49 -6.82 -6.14
CA GLU A 35 -2.31 -6.91 -6.99
C GLU A 35 -2.14 -5.57 -7.69
N LYS A 36 -1.52 -4.61 -7.00
CA LYS A 36 -0.81 -3.51 -7.66
C LYS A 36 0.67 -3.61 -7.34
N GLN A 37 1.30 -4.38 -8.21
CA GLN A 37 2.72 -4.52 -8.42
C GLN A 37 3.28 -3.26 -9.10
N SER A 38 4.37 -2.69 -8.57
CA SER A 38 5.47 -2.12 -9.38
C SER A 38 6.56 -1.52 -8.49
N ASP A 39 7.45 -2.35 -7.96
CA ASP A 39 8.77 -1.90 -7.50
C ASP A 39 9.83 -2.83 -8.09
N SER A 40 9.89 -2.86 -9.43
CA SER A 40 10.83 -3.73 -10.15
C SER A 40 12.27 -3.20 -10.23
N ASP A 41 12.56 -2.02 -9.67
CA ASP A 41 13.90 -1.39 -9.74
C ASP A 41 14.39 -0.81 -8.41
N GLN A 42 13.87 -1.32 -7.29
CA GLN A 42 14.19 -0.74 -5.99
C GLN A 42 15.31 -1.49 -5.28
N ASN A 43 16.41 -0.80 -5.01
CA ASN A 43 17.50 -1.31 -4.17
C ASN A 43 17.19 -1.24 -2.65
N TRP A 44 15.94 -0.98 -2.26
CA TRP A 44 15.52 -0.97 -0.86
C TRP A 44 14.89 -2.33 -0.47
N LYS A 45 15.15 -2.77 0.76
CA LYS A 45 14.59 -4.00 1.35
C LYS A 45 13.44 -3.72 2.30
N ILE A 46 13.46 -2.55 2.93
CA ILE A 46 12.46 -2.12 3.90
C ILE A 46 12.07 -0.67 3.58
N LYS A 47 10.77 -0.38 3.59
CA LYS A 47 10.22 0.97 3.53
C LYS A 47 9.62 1.28 4.91
N MET A 48 10.23 2.20 5.65
CA MET A 48 9.80 2.58 6.99
C MET A 48 8.94 3.82 6.92
N LEU A 49 7.68 3.71 7.39
CA LEU A 49 6.76 4.83 7.50
C LEU A 49 6.94 5.51 8.87
N TYR A 50 7.00 6.83 8.89
CA TYR A 50 7.14 7.60 10.13
C TYR A 50 6.44 8.95 10.02
N ASP A 51 6.07 9.54 11.16
CA ASP A 51 5.48 10.89 11.25
C ASP A 51 6.58 11.93 11.50
N GLY A 52 6.82 12.80 10.52
CA GLY A 52 7.79 13.90 10.60
C GLY A 52 7.42 15.00 11.59
N ASP A 53 6.13 15.16 11.90
CA ASP A 53 5.64 16.14 12.87
C ASP A 53 5.68 15.62 14.31
N CYS A 54 6.04 14.35 14.51
CA CYS A 54 6.20 13.74 15.82
C CYS A 54 7.68 13.75 16.29
N PRO A 55 8.06 14.58 17.29
CA PRO A 55 9.45 14.68 17.74
C PRO A 55 10.02 13.38 18.32
N LEU A 56 9.18 12.46 18.80
CA LEU A 56 9.61 11.15 19.28
C LEU A 56 9.96 10.22 18.12
N CYS A 57 9.07 10.11 17.12
CA CYS A 57 9.33 9.32 15.92
C CYS A 57 10.59 9.81 15.21
N MET A 58 10.80 11.12 15.12
CA MET A 58 12.00 11.69 14.49
C MET A 58 13.31 11.33 15.22
N LYS A 59 13.30 11.18 16.54
CA LYS A 59 14.49 10.71 17.29
C LYS A 59 14.86 9.29 16.89
N GLU A 60 13.87 8.40 16.81
CA GLU A 60 14.06 7.00 16.43
C GLU A 60 14.51 6.88 14.96
N VAL A 61 13.84 7.61 14.06
CA VAL A 61 14.18 7.65 12.62
C VAL A 61 15.61 8.15 12.40
N ASN A 62 16.04 9.19 13.10
CA ASN A 62 17.41 9.70 12.97
C ASN A 62 18.45 8.66 13.43
N MET A 63 18.18 7.95 14.52
CA MET A 63 19.04 6.84 14.98
C MET A 63 19.09 5.68 13.98
N LEU A 64 17.97 5.37 13.32
CA LEU A 64 17.89 4.35 12.28
C LEU A 64 18.57 4.79 10.99
N ARG A 65 18.43 6.05 10.58
CA ARG A 65 19.13 6.62 9.42
C ARG A 65 20.64 6.52 9.57
N GLU A 66 21.17 6.82 10.76
CA GLU A 66 22.60 6.71 11.04
C GLU A 66 23.11 5.28 10.85
N ARG A 67 22.39 4.28 11.41
CA ARG A 67 22.72 2.86 11.25
C ARG A 67 22.53 2.36 9.82
N ASN A 68 21.53 2.89 9.11
CA ASN A 68 21.26 2.53 7.73
C ASN A 68 22.32 3.06 6.76
N LYS A 69 23.22 3.97 7.16
CA LYS A 69 24.33 4.41 6.28
C LYS A 69 25.24 3.25 5.84
N GLU A 70 25.36 2.22 6.67
CA GLU A 70 26.19 1.04 6.37
C GLU A 70 25.53 0.13 5.32
N TYR A 71 24.21 -0.06 5.38
CA TYR A 71 23.49 -1.02 4.54
C TYR A 71 22.77 -0.36 3.34
N GLY A 72 22.27 0.86 3.51
CA GLY A 72 21.55 1.61 2.50
C GLY A 72 20.24 0.95 2.03
N THR A 73 19.67 0.04 2.82
CA THR A 73 18.53 -0.80 2.42
C THR A 73 17.18 -0.28 2.88
N ILE A 74 17.14 0.69 3.80
CA ILE A 74 15.89 1.27 4.29
C ILE A 74 15.53 2.53 3.49
N LYS A 75 14.32 2.54 2.92
CA LYS A 75 13.65 3.72 2.38
C LYS A 75 12.79 4.34 3.48
N PHE A 76 13.06 5.58 3.84
CA PHE A 76 12.26 6.30 4.83
C PHE A 76 11.17 7.10 4.12
N VAL A 77 9.93 7.01 4.59
CA VAL A 77 8.78 7.72 4.02
C VAL A 77 8.06 8.46 5.13
N ASP A 78 7.94 9.76 4.95
CA ASP A 78 7.23 10.65 5.86
C ASP A 78 5.74 10.64 5.56
N ILE A 79 4.93 10.29 6.56
CA ILE A 79 3.46 10.26 6.43
C ILE A 79 2.82 11.62 6.68
N SER A 80 3.55 12.59 7.27
CA SER A 80 3.03 13.95 7.46
C SER A 80 3.28 14.85 6.24
N SER A 81 4.03 14.35 5.24
CA SER A 81 4.25 15.06 3.98
C SER A 81 2.97 15.15 3.17
N ASP A 82 2.71 16.33 2.58
CA ASP A 82 1.61 16.54 1.62
C ASP A 82 1.71 15.64 0.38
N ASP A 83 2.91 15.11 0.08
CA ASP A 83 3.16 14.20 -1.03
C ASP A 83 2.91 12.72 -0.68
N TYR A 84 2.46 12.41 0.55
CA TYR A 84 2.23 11.04 0.98
C TYR A 84 0.99 10.42 0.30
N SER A 85 1.19 9.29 -0.38
CA SER A 85 0.12 8.48 -0.97
C SER A 85 -0.07 7.15 -0.22
N PRO A 86 -1.20 6.93 0.48
CA PRO A 86 -1.50 5.63 1.09
C PRO A 86 -1.56 4.49 0.07
N GLU A 87 -2.00 4.77 -1.15
CA GLU A 87 -2.12 3.78 -2.24
C GLU A 87 -0.76 3.17 -2.61
N GLU A 88 0.32 3.95 -2.52
CA GLU A 88 1.70 3.49 -2.78
C GLU A 88 2.35 2.81 -1.57
N ASN A 89 1.66 2.80 -0.42
CA ASN A 89 2.17 2.37 0.87
C ASN A 89 1.23 1.35 1.53
N GLN A 90 0.72 0.40 0.73
CA GLN A 90 -0.11 -0.73 1.19
C GLN A 90 -1.43 -0.30 1.86
N GLY A 91 -1.94 0.89 1.53
CA GLY A 91 -3.16 1.43 2.11
C GLY A 91 -3.00 1.91 3.55
N LEU A 92 -1.77 2.08 4.05
CA LEU A 92 -1.51 2.59 5.39
C LEU A 92 -1.78 4.09 5.43
N ASP A 93 -2.99 4.48 5.84
CA ASP A 93 -3.34 5.88 6.03
C ASP A 93 -2.75 6.44 7.34
N TYR A 94 -2.67 7.77 7.42
CA TYR A 94 -2.08 8.47 8.56
C TYR A 94 -2.61 7.95 9.90
N LYS A 95 -3.93 7.77 10.04
CA LYS A 95 -4.56 7.33 11.29
C LYS A 95 -4.17 5.91 11.69
N THR A 96 -3.91 5.05 10.72
CA THR A 96 -3.48 3.66 10.92
C THR A 96 -2.02 3.60 11.39
N VAL A 97 -1.17 4.51 10.91
CA VAL A 97 0.26 4.53 11.26
C VAL A 97 0.53 5.21 12.61
N MET A 98 -0.36 6.08 13.08
CA MET A 98 -0.17 6.79 14.35
C MET A 98 0.06 5.84 15.54
N GLY A 99 1.09 6.15 16.33
CA GLY A 99 1.36 5.52 17.62
C GLY A 99 2.05 4.15 17.58
N ARG A 100 2.38 3.63 16.39
CA ARG A 100 3.15 2.39 16.22
C ARG A 100 4.10 2.50 15.02
N ILE A 101 5.26 1.85 15.10
CA ILE A 101 6.20 1.79 13.99
C ILE A 101 5.68 0.79 12.93
N HIS A 102 5.62 1.22 11.68
CA HIS A 102 5.21 0.42 10.54
C HIS A 102 6.35 0.32 9.52
N ALA A 103 6.63 -0.90 9.06
CA ALA A 103 7.61 -1.19 8.03
C ALA A 103 6.98 -2.05 6.92
N ILE A 104 7.27 -1.73 5.67
CA ILE A 104 6.85 -2.50 4.50
C ILE A 104 8.10 -3.17 3.92
N LEU A 105 8.12 -4.49 3.82
CA LEU A 105 9.19 -5.22 3.16
C LEU A 105 9.07 -5.09 1.63
N SER A 106 10.16 -5.35 0.91
CA SER A 106 10.18 -5.29 -0.55
C SER A 106 9.22 -6.26 -1.24
N ASP A 107 8.77 -7.31 -0.54
CA ASP A 107 7.74 -8.25 -1.03
C ASP A 107 6.30 -7.77 -0.76
N GLY A 108 6.12 -6.58 -0.17
CA GLY A 108 4.82 -6.02 0.19
C GLY A 108 4.33 -6.37 1.59
N THR A 109 5.06 -7.21 2.35
CA THR A 109 4.68 -7.58 3.73
C THR A 109 4.74 -6.36 4.65
N VAL A 110 3.68 -6.14 5.43
CA VAL A 110 3.64 -5.10 6.47
C VAL A 110 4.01 -5.70 7.82
N VAL A 111 5.00 -5.10 8.49
CA VAL A 111 5.45 -5.41 9.84
C VAL A 111 5.12 -4.23 10.76
N THR A 112 4.57 -4.51 11.93
CA THR A 112 4.18 -3.51 12.93
C THR A 112 4.81 -3.84 14.29
N ASP A 113 4.99 -2.83 15.15
CA ASP A 113 5.43 -3.01 16.56
C ASP A 113 6.90 -3.46 16.74
N VAL A 114 7.78 -2.96 15.86
CA VAL A 114 9.23 -3.20 15.91
C VAL A 114 9.96 -2.33 16.93
#